data_AF-A0A8S1R090-F1
#
_entry.id   AF-A0A8S1R090-F1
#
_cell.length_a   1.000
_cell.length_b   1.000
_cell.length_c   1.000
_cell.angle_alpha   90.00
_cell.angle_beta   90.00
_cell.angle_gamma   90.00
#
_symmetry.space_group_name_H-M   'P 1'
#
loop_
_entity.id
_entity.type
_entity.pdbx_description
1 polymer ?
#
loop_
_entity_poly.entity_id
_entity_poly.type
_entity_poly.pdbx_seq_one_letter_code
_entity_poly.pdbx_strand_id
1 'polypeptide(L)'
;MFKQHQDFAKVVVNDFLGGPKIIKQCHIINAQKGLTAVFVVFLIWWYQNFSLGAYLYLGLHGSYGVIWVVKDFTFPDRTFQNKITIGSLIFTVSLLGLYWVIAWLQISEGIQNPSNGRVVTAIFAYVFGVVLMIVSDCQKYYTLKYKQGLITEGMFKYNRNPNYTGEMLLYSSFAILSGNWLAYAILFTVWIVGFYGFMINKDISFSKKQGWNEYKKQSYLFLWKVHSNDIINYALYGALVAYLIWDYQVSGAITLLKK
;
A
#
# COMPACT_ATOMS: atom_id res chain seq x y z
N MET A 1 21.16 -33.44 0.97
CA MET A 1 20.78 -32.60 2.13
C MET A 1 20.50 -31.16 1.68
N PHE A 2 19.57 -30.95 0.74
CA PHE A 2 19.28 -29.63 0.15
C PHE A 2 17.80 -29.28 0.37
N LYS A 3 17.50 -28.64 1.50
CA LYS A 3 16.17 -28.11 1.81
C LYS A 3 16.27 -26.98 2.84
N GLN A 4 17.05 -25.94 2.55
CA GLN A 4 17.34 -24.91 3.56
C GLN A 4 17.42 -23.47 3.05
N HIS A 5 16.65 -23.13 2.03
CA HIS A 5 16.30 -21.73 1.76
C HIS A 5 14.79 -21.62 1.56
N GLN A 6 14.02 -21.83 2.63
CA GLN A 6 12.73 -21.16 2.69
C GLN A 6 13.05 -19.66 2.75
N ASP A 7 12.63 -18.90 1.75
CA ASP A 7 12.82 -17.45 1.71
C ASP A 7 12.36 -16.88 3.07
N PHE A 8 13.21 -16.10 3.77
CA PHE A 8 12.92 -15.55 5.10
C PHE A 8 11.51 -14.92 5.19
N ALA A 9 11.09 -14.25 4.12
CA ALA A 9 9.73 -13.72 3.99
C ALA A 9 8.63 -14.78 4.08
N LYS A 10 8.80 -15.96 3.48
CA LYS A 10 7.85 -17.08 3.60
C LYS A 10 7.76 -17.60 5.03
N VAL A 11 8.88 -17.64 5.74
CA VAL A 11 8.91 -18.07 7.14
C VAL A 11 8.12 -17.09 8.01
N VAL A 12 8.37 -15.78 7.89
CA VAL A 12 7.65 -14.76 8.66
C VAL A 12 6.15 -14.72 8.29
N VAL A 13 5.81 -14.87 7.01
CA VAL A 13 4.44 -14.71 6.53
C VAL A 13 3.56 -15.93 6.81
N ASN A 14 4.10 -17.16 6.72
CA ASN A 14 3.30 -18.37 6.81
C ASN A 14 3.63 -19.27 8.02
N ASP A 15 4.86 -19.19 8.52
CA ASP A 15 5.44 -20.19 9.42
C ASP A 15 6.02 -19.55 10.71
N PHE A 16 5.70 -18.29 11.02
CA PHE A 16 6.23 -17.59 12.17
C PHE A 16 5.88 -18.32 13.47
N LEU A 17 6.90 -18.54 14.32
CA LEU A 17 6.87 -19.36 15.54
C LEU A 17 6.45 -20.84 15.34
N GLY A 18 6.33 -21.32 14.10
CA GLY A 18 5.97 -22.72 13.80
C GLY A 18 4.55 -23.13 14.22
N GLY A 19 4.31 -24.44 14.28
CA GLY A 19 3.03 -25.01 14.73
C GLY A 19 2.01 -25.29 13.61
N PRO A 20 0.76 -25.63 13.97
CA PRO A 20 -0.27 -26.01 13.00
C PRO A 20 -0.72 -24.82 12.13
N LYS A 21 -0.99 -25.10 10.86
CA LYS A 21 -1.51 -24.13 9.89
C LYS A 21 -3.03 -24.18 9.82
N ILE A 22 -3.68 -23.16 10.37
CA ILE A 22 -5.11 -23.25 10.73
C ILE A 22 -6.05 -22.50 9.78
N ILE A 23 -5.63 -21.37 9.23
CA ILE A 23 -6.48 -20.48 8.43
C ILE A 23 -5.71 -19.89 7.26
N LYS A 24 -6.39 -19.64 6.13
CA LYS A 24 -5.79 -18.89 5.02
C LYS A 24 -5.60 -17.43 5.40
N GLN A 25 -4.46 -16.85 5.03
CA GLN A 25 -4.15 -15.46 5.34
C GLN A 25 -5.18 -14.48 4.75
N CYS A 26 -5.69 -14.76 3.54
CA CYS A 26 -6.69 -13.93 2.87
C CYS A 26 -7.95 -13.72 3.70
N HIS A 27 -8.40 -14.69 4.50
CA HIS A 27 -9.60 -14.53 5.33
C HIS A 27 -9.41 -13.44 6.39
N ILE A 28 -8.22 -13.37 6.99
CA ILE A 28 -7.89 -12.36 8.00
C ILE A 28 -7.80 -10.97 7.35
N ILE A 29 -7.11 -10.89 6.22
CA ILE A 29 -6.95 -9.63 5.48
C ILE A 29 -8.31 -9.13 5.00
N ASN A 30 -9.13 -9.99 4.38
CA ASN A 30 -10.45 -9.63 3.89
C ASN A 30 -11.40 -9.27 5.03
N ALA A 31 -11.30 -9.92 6.19
CA ALA A 31 -12.09 -9.52 7.36
C ALA A 31 -11.73 -8.11 7.79
N GLN A 32 -10.44 -7.78 7.95
CA GLN A 32 -10.01 -6.43 8.33
C GLN A 32 -10.43 -5.40 7.27
N LYS A 33 -10.16 -5.66 5.99
CA LYS A 33 -10.47 -4.75 4.89
C LYS A 33 -11.97 -4.55 4.73
N GLY A 34 -12.74 -5.64 4.67
CA GLY A 34 -14.19 -5.62 4.52
C GLY A 34 -14.92 -4.96 5.70
N LEU A 35 -14.43 -5.14 6.93
CA LEU A 35 -15.02 -4.52 8.13
C LEU A 35 -14.54 -3.08 8.35
N THR A 36 -13.61 -2.56 7.56
CA THR A 36 -13.05 -1.22 7.79
C THR A 36 -14.11 -0.12 7.74
N ALA A 37 -15.03 -0.16 6.77
CA ALA A 37 -16.10 0.83 6.70
C ALA A 37 -17.00 0.78 7.96
N VAL A 38 -17.35 -0.42 8.41
CA VAL A 38 -18.15 -0.63 9.64
C VAL A 38 -17.41 -0.12 10.86
N PHE A 39 -16.10 -0.40 10.96
CA PHE A 39 -15.25 0.08 12.05
C PHE A 39 -15.18 1.62 12.09
N VAL A 40 -15.00 2.27 10.94
CA VAL A 40 -14.99 3.74 10.86
C VAL A 40 -16.35 4.33 11.22
N VAL A 41 -17.46 3.74 10.76
CA VAL A 41 -18.82 4.16 11.15
C VAL A 41 -19.03 4.03 12.66
N PHE A 42 -18.58 2.91 13.25
CA PHE A 42 -18.61 2.71 14.69
C PHE A 42 -17.83 3.82 15.42
N LEU A 43 -16.63 4.16 14.96
CA LEU A 43 -15.85 5.24 15.56
C LEU A 43 -16.54 6.60 15.44
N ILE A 44 -17.13 6.92 14.27
CA ILE A 44 -17.87 8.16 14.04
C ILE A 44 -19.01 8.29 15.06
N TRP A 45 -19.78 7.22 15.23
CA TRP A 45 -20.85 7.17 16.22
C TRP A 45 -20.29 7.25 17.66
N TRP A 46 -19.25 6.50 17.99
CA TRP A 46 -18.70 6.47 19.35
C TRP A 46 -18.14 7.83 19.80
N TYR A 47 -17.38 8.50 18.92
CA TYR A 47 -16.80 9.82 19.18
C TYR A 47 -17.73 10.98 18.83
N GLN A 48 -18.94 10.70 18.31
CA GLN A 48 -19.89 11.70 17.82
C GLN A 48 -19.27 12.70 16.82
N ASN A 49 -18.30 12.23 16.02
CA ASN A 49 -17.56 13.06 15.08
C ASN A 49 -18.11 12.89 13.65
N PHE A 50 -19.12 13.69 13.31
CA PHE A 50 -19.75 13.72 11.99
C PHE A 50 -19.17 14.83 11.08
N SER A 51 -17.89 15.14 11.24
CA SER A 51 -17.21 16.19 10.46
C SER A 51 -16.92 15.78 9.02
N LEU A 52 -16.59 16.76 8.16
CA LEU A 52 -16.18 16.51 6.78
C LEU A 52 -14.97 15.55 6.70
N GLY A 53 -13.98 15.72 7.58
CA GLY A 53 -12.80 14.86 7.66
C GLY A 53 -13.14 13.41 7.97
N ALA A 54 -14.10 13.18 8.87
CA ALA A 54 -14.58 11.84 9.22
C ALA A 54 -15.29 11.16 8.03
N TYR A 55 -16.22 11.85 7.37
CA TYR A 55 -16.91 11.32 6.19
C TYR A 55 -15.96 11.09 5.01
N LEU A 56 -15.01 11.99 4.80
CA LEU A 56 -14.00 11.83 3.75
C LEU A 56 -13.14 10.61 4.03
N TYR A 57 -12.67 10.42 5.26
CA TYR A 57 -11.89 9.24 5.64
C TYR A 57 -12.68 7.94 5.48
N LEU A 58 -13.96 7.92 5.90
CA LEU A 58 -14.87 6.80 5.67
C LEU A 58 -14.98 6.50 4.17
N GLY A 59 -15.18 7.52 3.35
CA GLY A 59 -15.24 7.40 1.89
C GLY A 59 -13.98 6.76 1.31
N LEU A 60 -12.79 7.22 1.69
CA LEU A 60 -11.53 6.70 1.15
C LEU A 60 -11.20 5.30 1.70
N HIS A 61 -11.07 5.14 3.02
CA HIS A 61 -10.61 3.88 3.62
C HIS A 61 -11.70 2.79 3.54
N GLY A 62 -12.98 3.17 3.69
CA GLY A 62 -14.10 2.25 3.54
C GLY A 62 -14.24 1.70 2.12
N SER A 63 -14.19 2.56 1.10
CA SER A 63 -14.26 2.09 -0.30
C SER A 63 -13.03 1.25 -0.68
N TYR A 64 -11.85 1.56 -0.13
CA TYR A 64 -10.67 0.72 -0.33
C TYR A 64 -10.87 -0.70 0.22
N GLY A 65 -11.49 -0.81 1.41
CA GLY A 65 -11.87 -2.09 2.00
C GLY A 65 -12.73 -2.94 1.07
N VAL A 66 -13.75 -2.33 0.45
CA VAL A 66 -14.63 -3.00 -0.53
C VAL A 66 -13.85 -3.41 -1.78
N ILE A 67 -13.08 -2.48 -2.37
CA ILE A 67 -12.27 -2.72 -3.57
C ILE A 67 -11.28 -3.88 -3.34
N TRP A 68 -10.64 -3.93 -2.17
CA TRP A 68 -9.75 -5.01 -1.79
C TRP A 68 -10.45 -6.38 -1.81
N VAL A 69 -11.62 -6.46 -1.20
CA VAL A 69 -12.38 -7.72 -1.12
C VAL A 69 -12.78 -8.18 -2.52
N VAL A 70 -13.28 -7.28 -3.37
CA VAL A 70 -13.60 -7.59 -4.78
C VAL A 70 -12.36 -8.11 -5.53
N LYS A 71 -11.22 -7.43 -5.36
CA LYS A 71 -9.94 -7.83 -5.94
C LYS A 71 -9.54 -9.25 -5.51
N ASP A 72 -9.60 -9.58 -4.22
CA ASP A 72 -9.25 -10.94 -3.75
C ASP A 72 -10.19 -12.01 -4.30
N PHE A 73 -11.49 -11.72 -4.46
CA PHE A 73 -12.43 -12.68 -5.08
C PHE A 73 -12.18 -12.91 -6.57
N THR A 74 -11.73 -11.89 -7.30
CA THR A 74 -11.63 -11.90 -8.77
C THR A 74 -10.24 -12.30 -9.27
N PHE A 75 -9.17 -11.81 -8.65
CA PHE A 75 -7.78 -12.12 -8.99
C PHE A 75 -6.90 -12.18 -7.73
N PRO A 76 -7.08 -13.23 -6.88
CA PRO A 76 -6.43 -13.34 -5.58
C PRO A 76 -4.91 -13.38 -5.66
N ASP A 77 -4.25 -12.80 -4.65
CA ASP A 77 -2.81 -13.01 -4.48
C ASP A 77 -2.55 -14.44 -3.99
N ARG A 78 -1.75 -15.20 -4.77
CA ARG A 78 -1.43 -16.60 -4.46
C ARG A 78 -0.77 -16.76 -3.09
N THR A 79 -0.04 -15.76 -2.61
CA THR A 79 0.64 -15.81 -1.31
C THR A 79 -0.37 -15.86 -0.17
N PHE A 80 -1.44 -15.07 -0.26
CA PHE A 80 -2.46 -14.99 0.79
C PHE A 80 -3.40 -16.18 0.83
N GLN A 81 -3.38 -17.04 -0.19
CA GLN A 81 -4.17 -18.28 -0.23
C GLN A 81 -3.57 -19.42 0.61
N ASN A 82 -2.34 -19.25 1.12
CA ASN A 82 -1.70 -20.23 1.98
C ASN A 82 -2.29 -20.19 3.40
N LYS A 83 -2.37 -21.38 4.02
CA LYS A 83 -2.65 -21.47 5.45
C LYS A 83 -1.42 -21.04 6.25
N ILE A 84 -1.66 -20.34 7.35
CA ILE A 84 -0.60 -19.76 8.19
C ILE A 84 -0.66 -20.32 9.62
N THR A 85 0.47 -20.27 10.31
CA THR A 85 0.59 -20.62 11.74
C THR A 85 -0.11 -19.62 12.65
N ILE A 86 -0.34 -20.00 13.91
CA ILE A 86 -0.88 -19.09 14.94
C ILE A 86 0.02 -17.86 15.13
N GLY A 87 1.35 -18.03 15.14
CA GLY A 87 2.28 -16.91 15.23
C GLY A 87 2.11 -15.93 14.06
N SER A 88 2.00 -16.45 12.83
CA SER A 88 1.78 -15.63 11.63
C SER A 88 0.41 -14.95 11.62
N LEU A 89 -0.62 -15.60 12.18
CA LEU A 89 -1.95 -15.03 12.39
C LEU A 89 -1.87 -13.82 13.33
N ILE A 90 -1.25 -13.95 14.49
CA ILE A 90 -1.07 -12.85 15.45
C ILE A 90 -0.31 -11.70 14.79
N PHE A 91 0.79 -12.01 14.11
CA PHE A 91 1.57 -11.00 13.38
C PHE A 91 0.72 -10.26 12.33
N THR A 92 -0.04 -10.99 11.51
CA THR A 92 -0.90 -10.43 10.46
C THR A 92 -1.98 -9.53 11.06
N VAL A 93 -2.67 -9.98 12.12
CA VAL A 93 -3.71 -9.19 12.80
C VAL A 93 -3.12 -7.92 13.40
N SER A 94 -1.99 -8.01 14.10
CA SER A 94 -1.31 -6.84 14.68
C SER A 94 -0.92 -5.83 13.62
N LEU A 95 -0.30 -6.28 12.53
CA LEU A 95 0.10 -5.42 11.42
C LEU A 95 -1.11 -4.72 10.78
N LEU A 96 -2.20 -5.47 10.53
CA LEU A 96 -3.41 -4.89 9.95
C LEU A 96 -4.13 -3.94 10.91
N GLY A 97 -4.09 -4.24 12.22
CA GLY A 97 -4.64 -3.39 13.28
C GLY A 97 -4.00 -2.01 13.34
N LEU A 98 -2.73 -1.87 12.98
CA LEU A 98 -2.06 -0.57 12.89
C LEU A 98 -2.76 0.38 11.89
N TYR A 99 -3.35 -0.14 10.81
CA TYR A 99 -4.12 0.71 9.89
C TYR A 99 -5.45 1.19 10.48
N TRP A 100 -6.06 0.40 11.38
CA TRP A 100 -7.23 0.83 12.15
C TRP A 100 -6.86 1.85 13.24
N VAL A 101 -5.62 1.83 13.76
CA VAL A 101 -5.13 2.92 14.62
C VAL A 101 -5.15 4.25 13.87
N ILE A 102 -4.77 4.29 12.58
CA ILE A 102 -4.85 5.51 11.77
C ILE A 102 -6.31 6.00 11.63
N ALA A 103 -7.26 5.07 11.45
CA ALA A 103 -8.68 5.40 11.41
C ALA A 103 -9.16 5.95 12.75
N TRP A 104 -8.76 5.32 13.85
CA TRP A 104 -9.04 5.81 15.19
C TRP A 104 -8.50 7.22 15.39
N LEU A 105 -7.22 7.48 15.08
CA LEU A 105 -6.58 8.80 15.18
C LEU A 105 -7.34 9.86 14.38
N GLN A 106 -7.77 9.56 13.15
CA GLN A 106 -8.56 10.52 12.35
C GLN A 106 -9.87 10.89 13.03
N ILE A 107 -10.56 9.92 13.62
CA ILE A 107 -11.93 10.13 14.13
C ILE A 107 -11.91 10.66 15.57
N SER A 108 -10.96 10.26 16.41
CA SER A 108 -10.88 10.69 17.80
C SER A 108 -10.31 12.10 17.96
N GLU A 109 -9.26 12.45 17.20
CA GLU A 109 -8.51 13.70 17.39
C GLU A 109 -7.99 14.34 16.08
N GLY A 110 -8.27 13.70 14.95
CA GLY A 110 -7.80 14.17 13.65
C GLY A 110 -8.50 15.42 13.15
N ILE A 111 -8.10 15.86 11.97
CA ILE A 111 -8.61 17.11 11.39
C ILE A 111 -10.06 16.94 10.92
N GLN A 112 -10.95 17.68 11.58
CA GLN A 112 -12.39 17.65 11.32
C GLN A 112 -12.78 18.40 10.04
N ASN A 113 -12.17 19.58 9.80
CA ASN A 113 -12.45 20.43 8.65
C ASN A 113 -11.17 20.59 7.82
N PRO A 114 -10.82 19.60 6.96
CA PRO A 114 -9.61 19.67 6.15
C PRO A 114 -9.68 20.83 5.15
N SER A 115 -8.55 21.49 4.90
CA SER A 115 -8.45 22.51 3.85
C SER A 115 -8.69 21.90 2.47
N ASN A 116 -9.15 22.72 1.52
CA ASN A 116 -9.37 22.27 0.13
C ASN A 116 -8.12 21.62 -0.48
N GLY A 117 -6.94 22.20 -0.26
CA GLY A 117 -5.67 21.62 -0.71
C GLY A 117 -5.47 20.20 -0.15
N ARG A 118 -5.68 20.01 1.15
CA ARG A 118 -5.55 18.69 1.79
C ARG A 118 -6.56 17.67 1.24
N VAL A 119 -7.80 18.09 1.01
CA VAL A 119 -8.83 17.23 0.40
C VAL A 119 -8.39 16.78 -0.99
N VAL A 120 -7.93 17.71 -1.83
CA VAL A 120 -7.45 17.41 -3.19
C VAL A 120 -6.24 16.48 -3.15
N THR A 121 -5.23 16.78 -2.31
CA THR A 121 -4.03 15.94 -2.20
C THR A 121 -4.38 14.52 -1.73
N ALA A 122 -5.25 14.38 -0.72
CA ALA A 122 -5.65 13.09 -0.20
C ALA A 122 -6.42 12.27 -1.25
N ILE A 123 -7.39 12.88 -1.94
CA ILE A 123 -8.15 12.21 -3.00
C ILE A 123 -7.22 11.80 -4.16
N PHE A 124 -6.32 12.69 -4.57
CA PHE A 124 -5.38 12.38 -5.65
C PHE A 124 -4.47 11.20 -5.28
N ALA A 125 -3.84 11.25 -4.10
CA ALA A 125 -3.02 10.15 -3.60
C ALA A 125 -3.82 8.84 -3.49
N TYR A 126 -5.06 8.92 -3.00
CA TYR A 126 -5.95 7.76 -2.90
C TYR A 126 -6.27 7.15 -4.26
N VAL A 127 -6.81 7.94 -5.21
CA VAL A 127 -7.26 7.45 -6.51
C VAL A 127 -6.09 6.86 -7.29
N PHE A 128 -4.99 7.59 -7.40
CA PHE A 128 -3.79 7.08 -8.07
C PHE A 128 -3.25 5.84 -7.38
N GLY A 129 -3.21 5.84 -6.04
CA GLY A 129 -2.73 4.69 -5.28
C GLY A 129 -3.54 3.42 -5.52
N VAL A 130 -4.87 3.53 -5.47
CA VAL A 130 -5.79 2.42 -5.74
C VAL A 130 -5.66 1.92 -7.18
N VAL A 131 -5.64 2.82 -8.17
CA VAL A 131 -5.48 2.44 -9.59
C VAL A 131 -4.16 1.71 -9.82
N LEU A 132 -3.05 2.25 -9.30
CA LEU A 132 -1.74 1.62 -9.41
C LEU A 132 -1.74 0.23 -8.77
N MET A 133 -2.32 0.08 -7.57
CA MET A 133 -2.41 -1.21 -6.88
C MET A 133 -3.22 -2.21 -7.69
N ILE A 134 -4.45 -1.86 -8.06
CA ILE A 134 -5.40 -2.77 -8.73
C ILE A 134 -4.90 -3.18 -10.11
N VAL A 135 -4.47 -2.23 -10.95
CA VAL A 135 -4.02 -2.53 -12.31
C VAL A 135 -2.76 -3.39 -12.27
N SER A 136 -1.83 -3.10 -11.37
CA SER A 136 -0.59 -3.89 -11.22
C SER A 136 -0.87 -5.32 -10.77
N ASP A 137 -1.74 -5.51 -9.78
CA ASP A 137 -2.06 -6.86 -9.31
C ASP A 137 -2.91 -7.65 -10.30
N CYS A 138 -3.83 -6.99 -11.01
CA CYS A 138 -4.59 -7.60 -12.10
C CYS A 138 -3.66 -8.08 -13.23
N GLN A 139 -2.76 -7.19 -13.71
CA GLN A 139 -1.77 -7.55 -14.72
C GLN A 139 -0.90 -8.71 -14.22
N LYS A 140 -0.38 -8.63 -12.99
CA LYS A 140 0.43 -9.69 -12.37
C LYS A 140 -0.28 -11.03 -12.36
N TYR A 141 -1.54 -11.05 -11.89
CA TYR A 141 -2.32 -12.27 -11.78
C TYR A 141 -2.54 -12.93 -13.14
N TYR A 142 -3.05 -12.18 -14.12
CA TYR A 142 -3.40 -12.75 -15.42
C TYR A 142 -2.16 -13.08 -16.26
N THR A 143 -1.10 -12.25 -16.23
CA THR A 143 0.16 -12.59 -16.90
C THR A 143 0.72 -13.90 -16.33
N LEU A 144 0.82 -14.02 -15.01
CA LEU A 144 1.33 -15.25 -14.37
C LEU A 144 0.32 -16.40 -14.38
N LYS A 145 -0.93 -16.21 -14.81
CA LYS A 145 -1.85 -17.32 -15.06
C LYS A 145 -1.47 -18.05 -16.34
N TYR A 146 -1.07 -17.31 -17.38
CA TYR A 146 -0.80 -17.87 -18.71
C TYR A 146 0.70 -18.03 -19.03
N LYS A 147 1.57 -17.21 -18.43
CA LYS A 147 3.01 -17.23 -18.67
C LYS A 147 3.80 -17.02 -17.37
N GLN A 148 4.43 -18.07 -16.87
CA GLN A 148 5.37 -17.95 -15.75
C GLN A 148 6.64 -17.22 -16.19
N GLY A 149 7.20 -16.38 -15.32
CA GLY A 149 8.46 -15.71 -15.61
C GLY A 149 8.61 -14.37 -14.90
N LEU A 150 9.43 -13.52 -15.50
CA LEU A 150 9.61 -12.12 -15.13
C LEU A 150 8.63 -11.27 -15.96
N ILE A 151 7.89 -10.37 -15.33
CA ILE A 151 7.00 -9.43 -16.01
C ILE A 151 7.78 -8.16 -16.26
N THR A 152 8.03 -7.82 -17.52
CA THR A 152 8.88 -6.68 -17.91
C THR A 152 8.13 -5.66 -18.78
N GLU A 153 6.80 -5.74 -18.82
CA GLU A 153 5.91 -4.89 -19.62
C GLU A 153 4.81 -4.24 -18.78
N GLY A 154 4.05 -3.32 -19.39
CA GLY A 154 2.94 -2.62 -18.73
C GLY A 154 3.39 -1.88 -17.46
N MET A 155 2.63 -2.04 -16.37
CA MET A 155 2.92 -1.40 -15.08
C MET A 155 4.31 -1.75 -14.54
N PHE A 156 4.79 -2.95 -14.86
CA PHE A 156 6.07 -3.46 -14.38
C PHE A 156 7.26 -3.03 -15.25
N LYS A 157 7.06 -2.35 -16.38
CA LYS A 157 8.13 -2.07 -17.35
C LYS A 157 9.31 -1.31 -16.75
N TYR A 158 9.01 -0.24 -16.00
CA TYR A 158 10.01 0.67 -15.42
C TYR A 158 9.98 0.70 -13.88
N ASN A 159 9.09 -0.07 -13.26
CA ASN A 159 8.91 -0.18 -11.81
C ASN A 159 8.78 -1.67 -11.45
N ARG A 160 9.56 -2.16 -10.50
CA ARG A 160 9.50 -3.57 -10.08
C ARG A 160 8.37 -3.87 -9.10
N ASN A 161 7.85 -2.87 -8.41
CA ASN A 161 6.87 -3.00 -7.33
C ASN A 161 5.72 -1.97 -7.43
N PRO A 162 5.09 -1.79 -8.61
CA PRO A 162 4.08 -0.74 -8.80
C PRO A 162 2.83 -0.92 -7.91
N ASN A 163 2.52 -2.16 -7.51
CA ASN A 163 1.45 -2.43 -6.55
C ASN A 163 1.78 -1.87 -5.15
N TYR A 164 3.02 -2.04 -4.68
CA TYR A 164 3.48 -1.46 -3.41
C TYR A 164 3.54 0.07 -3.48
N THR A 165 3.93 0.64 -4.63
CA THR A 165 3.82 2.09 -4.86
C THR A 165 2.39 2.59 -4.72
N GLY A 166 1.44 1.85 -5.30
CA GLY A 166 0.02 2.14 -5.15
C GLY A 166 -0.43 2.09 -3.69
N GLU A 167 -0.09 1.02 -2.97
CA GLU A 167 -0.45 0.89 -1.55
C GLU A 167 0.19 1.98 -0.67
N MET A 168 1.47 2.29 -0.86
CA MET A 168 2.13 3.36 -0.11
C MET A 168 1.45 4.71 -0.36
N LEU A 169 1.07 5.00 -1.62
CA LEU A 169 0.41 6.26 -1.96
C LEU A 169 -1.02 6.34 -1.40
N LEU A 170 -1.82 5.26 -1.51
CA LEU A 170 -3.18 5.28 -0.96
C LEU A 170 -3.17 5.36 0.56
N TYR A 171 -2.29 4.65 1.27
CA TYR A 171 -2.24 4.76 2.73
C TYR A 171 -1.71 6.12 3.18
N SER A 172 -0.83 6.75 2.40
CA SER A 172 -0.41 8.14 2.66
C SER A 172 -1.60 9.10 2.69
N SER A 173 -2.63 8.88 1.85
CA SER A 173 -3.84 9.70 1.89
C SER A 173 -4.52 9.70 3.26
N PHE A 174 -4.49 8.57 3.98
CA PHE A 174 -5.10 8.44 5.30
C PHE A 174 -4.30 9.21 6.37
N ALA A 175 -2.97 9.16 6.31
CA ALA A 175 -2.11 9.94 7.19
C ALA A 175 -2.20 11.46 6.89
N ILE A 176 -2.30 11.83 5.61
CA ILE A 176 -2.51 13.23 5.17
C ILE A 176 -3.82 13.78 5.72
N LEU A 177 -4.92 13.03 5.64
CA LEU A 177 -6.19 13.45 6.22
C LEU A 177 -6.10 13.57 7.74
N SER A 178 -5.52 12.55 8.40
CA SER A 178 -5.38 12.54 9.86
C SER A 178 -4.56 13.72 10.36
N GLY A 179 -3.49 14.08 9.63
CA GLY A 179 -2.54 15.10 10.04
C GLY A 179 -1.75 14.72 11.30
N ASN A 180 -1.87 13.49 11.77
CA ASN A 180 -1.26 13.03 13.01
C ASN A 180 0.11 12.40 12.74
N TRP A 181 1.14 12.84 13.46
CA TRP A 181 2.50 12.34 13.31
C TRP A 181 2.61 10.82 13.52
N LEU A 182 1.80 10.26 14.44
CA LEU A 182 1.80 8.83 14.73
C LEU A 182 1.28 8.02 13.55
N ALA A 183 0.32 8.55 12.77
CA ALA A 183 -0.14 7.90 11.55
C ALA A 183 1.01 7.75 10.54
N TYR A 184 1.85 8.78 10.37
CA TYR A 184 3.03 8.69 9.52
C TYR A 184 4.06 7.71 10.07
N ALA A 185 4.35 7.74 11.37
CA ALA A 185 5.28 6.81 12.01
C ALA A 185 4.87 5.35 11.78
N ILE A 186 3.58 5.03 11.96
CA ILE A 186 3.01 3.71 11.66
C ILE A 186 3.30 3.31 10.20
N LEU A 187 2.98 4.18 9.24
CA LEU A 187 3.21 3.88 7.82
C LEU A 187 4.69 3.65 7.51
N PHE A 188 5.57 4.52 8.00
CA PHE A 188 7.01 4.36 7.81
C PHE A 188 7.53 3.04 8.37
N THR A 189 7.08 2.63 9.57
CA THR A 189 7.44 1.33 10.13
C THR A 189 7.00 0.18 9.23
N VAL A 190 5.74 0.19 8.76
CA VAL A 190 5.23 -0.87 7.86
C VAL A 190 5.99 -0.88 6.53
N TRP A 191 6.35 0.28 5.99
CA TRP A 191 7.08 0.37 4.73
C TRP A 191 8.51 -0.14 4.84
N ILE A 192 9.22 0.19 5.92
CA ILE A 192 10.62 -0.23 6.12
C ILE A 192 10.68 -1.72 6.49
N VAL A 193 9.90 -2.14 7.49
CA VAL A 193 9.99 -3.51 8.03
C VAL A 193 9.27 -4.51 7.13
N GLY A 194 8.11 -4.12 6.58
CA GLY A 194 7.30 -4.97 5.71
C GLY A 194 7.67 -4.81 4.25
N PHE A 195 7.26 -3.69 3.64
CA PHE A 195 7.26 -3.55 2.18
C PHE A 195 8.67 -3.64 1.60
N TYR A 196 9.62 -2.87 2.13
CA TYR A 196 11.00 -2.89 1.66
C TYR A 196 11.63 -4.29 1.77
N GLY A 197 11.46 -4.96 2.91
CA GLY A 197 11.89 -6.34 3.09
C GLY A 197 11.28 -7.30 2.06
N PHE A 198 9.98 -7.19 1.78
CA PHE A 198 9.32 -8.02 0.76
C PHE A 198 9.79 -7.68 -0.67
N MET A 199 10.01 -6.40 -0.99
CA MET A 199 10.51 -5.97 -2.28
C MET A 199 11.92 -6.51 -2.56
N ILE A 200 12.82 -6.47 -1.57
CA ILE A 200 14.18 -7.01 -1.70
C ILE A 200 14.17 -8.54 -1.85
N ASN A 201 13.37 -9.25 -1.05
CA ASN A 201 13.22 -10.70 -1.20
C ASN A 201 12.69 -11.07 -2.59
N LYS A 202 11.78 -10.25 -3.14
CA LYS A 202 11.28 -10.43 -4.50
C LYS A 202 12.38 -10.20 -5.55
N ASP A 203 13.21 -9.17 -5.40
CA ASP A 203 14.36 -8.90 -6.29
C ASP A 203 15.38 -10.06 -6.25
N ILE A 204 15.60 -10.70 -5.10
CA ILE A 204 16.44 -11.91 -4.96
C ILE A 204 15.84 -13.11 -5.72
N SER A 205 14.51 -13.23 -5.74
CA SER A 205 13.84 -14.24 -6.57
C SER A 205 13.95 -13.91 -8.06
N PHE A 206 13.80 -12.62 -8.41
CA PHE A 206 13.90 -12.16 -9.79
C PHE A 206 15.30 -12.32 -10.37
N SER A 207 16.35 -12.18 -9.56
CA SER A 207 17.74 -12.33 -10.01
C SER A 207 18.10 -13.70 -10.56
N LYS A 208 17.30 -14.71 -10.26
CA LYS A 208 17.44 -16.08 -10.73
C LYS A 208 16.72 -16.33 -12.06
N LYS A 209 15.98 -15.35 -12.59
CA LYS A 209 15.16 -15.47 -13.81
C LYS A 209 15.89 -14.90 -15.03
N GLN A 210 15.63 -15.48 -16.20
CA GLN A 210 16.13 -14.97 -17.48
C GLN A 210 15.65 -13.53 -17.73
N GLY A 211 16.55 -12.66 -18.23
CA GLY A 211 16.26 -11.25 -18.54
C GLY A 211 16.34 -10.30 -17.33
N TRP A 212 16.75 -10.80 -16.16
CA TRP A 212 16.84 -9.96 -14.95
C TRP A 212 17.83 -8.80 -15.09
N ASN A 213 19.00 -9.03 -15.68
CA ASN A 213 20.04 -8.01 -15.73
C ASN A 213 19.59 -6.79 -16.56
N GLU A 214 18.94 -7.05 -17.68
CA GLU A 214 18.31 -6.05 -18.53
C GLU A 214 17.16 -5.37 -17.78
N TYR A 215 16.29 -6.17 -17.14
CA TYR A 215 15.16 -5.66 -16.39
C TYR A 215 15.56 -4.73 -15.23
N LYS A 216 16.62 -5.10 -14.48
CA LYS A 216 17.15 -4.31 -13.36
C LYS A 216 17.73 -2.99 -13.85
N LYS A 217 18.37 -2.95 -15.02
CA LYS A 217 18.91 -1.72 -15.62
C LYS A 217 17.81 -0.75 -16.05
N GLN A 218 16.70 -1.27 -16.58
CA GLN A 218 15.58 -0.47 -17.10
C GLN A 218 14.55 -0.06 -16.04
N SER A 219 14.60 -0.58 -14.81
CA SER A 219 13.57 -0.34 -13.79
C SER A 219 14.16 0.10 -12.47
N TYR A 220 13.38 0.82 -11.65
CA TYR A 220 13.69 1.00 -10.23
C TYR A 220 12.87 0.06 -9.35
N LEU A 221 13.30 -0.02 -8.08
CA LEU A 221 12.63 -0.86 -7.10
C LEU A 221 11.20 -0.39 -6.84
N PHE A 222 11.01 0.93 -6.69
CA PHE A 222 9.77 1.51 -6.17
C PHE A 222 9.14 2.59 -7.06
N LEU A 223 9.93 3.42 -7.76
CA LEU A 223 9.40 4.44 -8.68
C LEU A 223 9.61 4.00 -10.13
N TRP A 224 9.05 4.75 -11.09
CA TRP A 224 9.27 4.47 -12.51
C TRP A 224 10.62 5.05 -12.95
N LYS A 225 11.47 4.24 -13.56
CA LYS A 225 12.64 4.75 -14.28
C LYS A 225 12.21 5.31 -15.64
N VAL A 226 11.80 6.58 -15.66
CA VAL A 226 11.25 7.26 -16.85
C VAL A 226 12.32 7.68 -17.85
N HIS A 227 13.56 7.85 -17.40
CA HIS A 227 14.70 8.22 -18.23
C HIS A 227 15.87 7.24 -18.04
N SER A 228 16.74 7.08 -19.04
CA SER A 228 17.92 6.19 -18.96
C SER A 228 18.97 6.72 -17.96
N ASN A 229 19.18 8.03 -17.95
CA ASN A 229 20.03 8.75 -17.00
C ASN A 229 19.36 8.90 -15.62
N ASP A 230 19.98 8.33 -14.59
CA ASP A 230 19.45 8.32 -13.22
C ASP A 230 19.37 9.74 -12.60
N ILE A 231 20.27 10.65 -12.96
CA ILE A 231 20.25 12.04 -12.46
C ILE A 231 18.96 12.76 -12.87
N ILE A 232 18.49 12.54 -14.11
CA ILE A 232 17.25 13.15 -14.60
C ILE A 232 16.05 12.60 -13.82
N ASN A 233 16.02 11.30 -13.53
CA ASN A 233 14.96 10.73 -12.70
C ASN A 233 14.98 11.31 -11.29
N TYR A 234 16.15 11.43 -10.65
CA TYR A 234 16.26 12.01 -9.31
C TYR A 234 15.86 13.48 -9.28
N ALA A 235 16.25 14.27 -10.28
CA ALA A 235 15.81 15.66 -10.42
C ALA A 235 14.29 15.76 -10.59
N LEU A 236 13.69 14.89 -11.43
CA LEU A 236 12.25 14.84 -11.64
C LEU A 236 11.49 14.52 -10.35
N TYR A 237 11.91 13.48 -9.63
CA TYR A 237 11.26 13.11 -8.37
C TYR A 237 11.52 14.12 -7.26
N GLY A 238 12.71 14.71 -7.20
CA GLY A 238 13.03 15.80 -6.28
C GLY A 238 12.15 17.03 -6.52
N ALA A 239 11.98 17.43 -7.78
CA ALA A 239 11.10 18.52 -8.17
C ALA A 239 9.63 18.21 -7.84
N LEU A 240 9.17 16.98 -8.08
CA LEU A 240 7.81 16.55 -7.71
C LEU A 240 7.58 16.64 -6.20
N VAL A 241 8.52 16.14 -5.38
CA VAL A 241 8.42 16.21 -3.91
C VAL A 241 8.44 17.66 -3.44
N ALA A 242 9.35 18.49 -3.96
CA ALA A 242 9.42 19.91 -3.63
C ALA A 242 8.11 20.63 -3.97
N TYR A 243 7.54 20.36 -5.16
CA TYR A 243 6.25 20.89 -5.56
C TYR A 243 5.14 20.46 -4.61
N LEU A 244 5.05 19.17 -4.25
CA LEU A 244 4.02 18.67 -3.35
C LEU A 244 4.11 19.27 -1.95
N ILE A 245 5.33 19.47 -1.43
CA ILE A 245 5.54 20.13 -0.13
C ILE A 245 5.10 21.60 -0.21
N TRP A 246 5.54 22.30 -1.25
CA TRP A 246 5.18 23.71 -1.46
C TRP A 246 3.66 23.88 -1.65
N ASP A 247 3.05 23.08 -2.52
CA ASP A 247 1.60 23.06 -2.79
C ASP A 247 0.82 22.83 -1.49
N TYR A 248 1.26 21.89 -0.65
CA TYR A 248 0.66 21.66 0.66
C TYR A 248 0.80 22.87 1.61
N GLN A 249 1.98 23.51 1.66
CA GLN A 249 2.23 24.68 2.51
C GLN A 249 1.34 25.88 2.14
N VAL A 250 1.05 26.08 0.86
CA VAL A 250 0.17 27.16 0.38
C VAL A 250 -1.30 26.76 0.33
N SER A 251 -1.69 25.64 0.96
CA SER A 251 -3.07 25.11 0.94
C SER A 251 -3.62 24.84 -0.47
N GLY A 252 -2.74 24.45 -1.39
CA GLY A 252 -2.99 24.19 -2.80
C GLY A 252 -2.65 25.41 -3.66
N ALA A 253 -1.79 25.24 -4.66
CA ALA A 253 -1.35 26.29 -5.58
C ALA A 253 -2.52 26.98 -6.30
N ILE A 254 -3.64 26.26 -6.48
CA ILE A 254 -4.88 26.82 -7.03
C ILE A 254 -5.43 27.99 -6.20
N THR A 255 -5.12 28.07 -4.91
CA THR A 255 -5.57 29.18 -4.06
C THR A 255 -4.90 30.50 -4.42
N LEU A 256 -3.71 30.46 -5.04
CA LEU A 256 -2.99 31.63 -5.52
C LEU A 256 -3.65 32.27 -6.75
N LEU A 257 -4.59 31.57 -7.40
CA LEU A 257 -5.38 32.10 -8.51
C LEU A 257 -6.57 32.95 -8.05
N LYS A 258 -6.83 33.03 -6.74
CA LYS A 258 -7.85 33.91 -6.20
C LYS A 258 -7.41 35.36 -6.42
N LYS A 259 -8.21 36.08 -7.23
CA LYS A 259 -8.10 37.54 -7.37
C LYS A 259 -8.73 38.23 -6.17
#